data_AF-A0A960PP58-F1
#
_entry.id   AF-A0A960PP58-F1
#
_cell.length_a   1.000
_cell.length_b   1.000
_cell.length_c   1.000
_cell.angle_alpha   90.00
_cell.angle_beta   90.00
_cell.angle_gamma   90.00
#
_symmetry.space_group_name_H-M   'P 1'
#
loop_
_entity.id
_entity.type
_entity.pdbx_description
1 polymer ?
#
loop_
_entity_poly.entity_id
_entity_poly.type
_entity_poly.pdbx_seq_one_letter_code
_entity_poly.pdbx_strand_id
1 'polypeptide(L)'
;MVLALAEPKYGFTWEEVKREGVDIVVALDVSDSMLVEDAESGGKLSRLERAKREITDLLRLMEGDRIGLVAFAGTAFVECPLTLDYGAAEIFLGAIDTDLIPVKGTALGDAIRTSLAAFEGAAQPSRAIVLITDGEDHGGDAVKAAAEARPAGVRIFAIGIVRDEGAPIPAP
;
A
#
# COMPACT_ATOMS: atom_id res chain seq x y z
N MET A 1 -18.64 36.46 54.96
CA MET A 1 -18.89 36.08 53.56
C MET A 1 -17.53 35.85 52.91
N VAL A 2 -17.07 34.60 52.86
CA VAL A 2 -15.76 34.19 52.32
C VAL A 2 -16.02 33.03 51.38
N LEU A 3 -16.36 33.34 50.13
CA LEU A 3 -16.72 32.37 49.09
C LEU A 3 -16.43 33.01 47.72
N ALA A 4 -15.16 33.29 47.42
CA ALA A 4 -14.77 33.84 46.10
C ALA A 4 -13.26 33.72 45.79
N LEU A 5 -12.60 32.58 46.06
CA LEU A 5 -11.17 32.44 45.78
C LEU A 5 -10.74 31.14 45.05
N ALA A 6 -11.69 30.35 44.55
CA ALA A 6 -11.35 29.19 43.73
C ALA A 6 -11.72 29.49 42.27
N GLU A 7 -10.79 30.08 41.52
CA GLU A 7 -10.81 30.01 40.06
C GLU A 7 -10.42 28.59 39.64
N PRO A 8 -11.34 27.74 39.14
CA PRO A 8 -10.98 26.42 38.67
C PRO A 8 -10.29 26.60 37.32
N LYS A 9 -8.96 26.52 37.31
CA LYS A 9 -8.20 26.43 36.07
C LYS A 9 -8.35 25.01 35.52
N TYR A 10 -9.18 24.86 34.49
CA TYR A 10 -9.18 23.67 33.63
C TYR A 10 -7.80 23.57 32.97
N GLY A 11 -6.93 22.76 33.56
CA GLY A 11 -5.65 22.39 32.96
C GLY A 11 -5.92 21.45 31.79
N PHE A 12 -5.31 21.73 30.65
CA PHE A 12 -5.23 20.76 29.56
C PHE A 12 -4.29 19.64 30.01
N THR A 13 -4.84 18.47 30.31
CA THR A 13 -4.06 17.24 30.38
C THR A 13 -3.74 16.83 28.96
N TRP A 14 -2.48 16.96 28.57
CA TRP A 14 -1.94 16.29 27.40
C TRP A 14 -1.94 14.80 27.69
N GLU A 15 -3.02 14.12 27.31
CA GLU A 15 -3.04 12.68 27.26
C GLU A 15 -2.34 12.29 25.94
N GLU A 16 -1.11 11.79 26.03
CA GLU A 16 -0.48 11.12 24.89
C GLU A 16 -1.35 9.92 24.53
N VAL A 17 -2.23 10.10 23.55
CA VAL A 17 -2.95 8.99 22.94
C VAL A 17 -1.90 8.14 22.24
N LYS A 18 -1.39 7.12 22.94
CA LYS A 18 -0.59 6.04 22.33
C LYS A 18 -1.50 5.28 21.37
N ARG A 19 -1.56 5.73 20.12
CA ARG A 19 -2.18 4.98 19.03
C ARG A 19 -1.23 3.86 18.64
N GLU A 20 -1.59 2.63 18.96
CA GLU A 20 -0.93 1.41 18.48
C GLU A 20 -1.38 1.12 17.03
N GLY A 21 -1.12 2.06 16.13
CA GLY A 21 -1.40 1.88 14.70
C GLY A 21 -0.40 0.95 14.03
N VAL A 22 -0.81 0.31 12.94
CA VAL A 22 0.05 -0.46 12.05
C VAL A 22 0.54 0.44 10.93
N ASP A 23 1.81 0.33 10.56
CA ASP A 23 2.29 0.91 9.30
C ASP A 23 2.07 -0.11 8.17
N ILE A 24 1.28 0.27 7.18
CA ILE A 24 0.97 -0.57 6.02
C ILE A 24 1.53 0.09 4.77
N VAL A 25 2.35 -0.63 4.00
CA VAL A 25 2.75 -0.21 2.66
C VAL A 25 2.09 -1.13 1.65
N VAL A 26 1.29 -0.57 0.76
CA VAL A 26 0.69 -1.32 -0.36
C VAL A 26 1.59 -1.18 -1.57
N ALA A 27 2.14 -2.28 -2.06
CA ALA A 27 2.89 -2.35 -3.30
C ALA A 27 1.96 -2.87 -4.41
N LEU A 28 1.64 -2.01 -5.37
CA LEU A 28 0.71 -2.26 -6.46
C LEU A 28 1.44 -2.44 -7.78
N ASP A 29 1.18 -3.57 -8.44
CA ASP A 29 1.66 -3.86 -9.79
C ASP A 29 0.94 -2.98 -10.82
N VAL A 30 1.71 -2.31 -11.67
CA VAL A 30 1.23 -1.43 -12.74
C VAL A 30 1.79 -1.84 -14.10
N SER A 31 2.22 -3.10 -14.25
CA SER A 31 2.63 -3.66 -15.53
C SER A 31 1.45 -3.78 -16.52
N ASP A 32 1.78 -3.95 -17.82
CA ASP A 32 0.76 -4.00 -18.88
C ASP A 32 -0.24 -5.15 -18.72
N SER A 33 0.13 -6.23 -18.02
CA SER A 33 -0.77 -7.35 -17.71
C SER A 33 -1.92 -6.94 -16.78
N MET A 34 -1.78 -5.82 -16.06
CA MET A 34 -2.79 -5.24 -15.18
C MET A 34 -3.84 -4.40 -15.93
N LEU A 35 -3.63 -4.09 -17.22
CA LEU A 35 -4.65 -3.49 -18.10
C LEU A 35 -5.72 -4.49 -18.54
N VAL A 36 -5.43 -5.79 -18.45
CA VAL A 36 -6.36 -6.84 -18.86
C VAL A 36 -7.66 -6.72 -18.05
N GLU A 37 -8.78 -6.87 -18.74
CA GLU A 37 -10.10 -6.87 -18.12
C GLU A 37 -10.19 -8.01 -17.08
N ASP A 38 -10.67 -7.65 -15.90
CA ASP A 38 -10.89 -8.58 -14.79
C ASP A 38 -12.17 -9.39 -15.04
N ALA A 39 -12.01 -10.71 -15.10
CA ALA A 39 -13.10 -11.64 -15.39
C ALA A 39 -14.18 -11.64 -14.30
N GLU A 40 -13.79 -11.44 -13.03
CA GLU A 40 -14.72 -11.38 -11.90
C GLU A 40 -15.62 -10.13 -11.96
N SER A 41 -15.14 -9.03 -12.55
CA SER A 41 -15.95 -7.84 -12.83
C SER A 41 -16.94 -8.01 -13.99
N GLY A 42 -16.92 -9.16 -14.67
CA GLY A 42 -17.63 -9.39 -15.93
C GLY A 42 -17.05 -8.59 -17.10
N GLY A 43 -15.74 -8.32 -17.09
CA GLY A 43 -15.03 -7.59 -18.13
C GLY A 43 -15.25 -6.07 -18.12
N LYS A 44 -15.69 -5.49 -16.99
CA LYS A 44 -16.04 -4.06 -16.90
C LYS A 44 -14.93 -3.18 -16.38
N LEU A 45 -13.96 -3.77 -15.68
CA LEU A 45 -12.87 -3.08 -15.01
C LEU A 45 -11.57 -3.79 -15.36
N SER A 46 -10.47 -3.04 -15.46
CA SER A 46 -9.14 -3.66 -15.54
C SER A 46 -8.74 -4.26 -14.17
N ARG A 47 -7.75 -5.17 -14.17
CA ARG A 47 -7.17 -5.68 -12.91
C ARG A 47 -6.65 -4.55 -12.02
N LEU A 48 -6.02 -3.55 -12.63
CA LEU A 48 -5.55 -2.37 -11.90
C LEU A 48 -6.71 -1.61 -11.25
N GLU A 49 -7.82 -1.39 -11.97
CA GLU A 49 -9.00 -0.72 -11.42
C GLU A 49 -9.64 -1.53 -10.28
N ARG A 50 -9.67 -2.86 -10.39
CA ARG A 50 -10.09 -3.74 -9.30
C ARG A 50 -9.17 -3.59 -8.08
N ALA A 51 -7.85 -3.64 -8.27
CA ALA A 51 -6.88 -3.45 -7.21
C ALA A 51 -7.07 -2.09 -6.50
N LYS A 52 -7.24 -1.02 -7.27
CA LYS A 52 -7.50 0.33 -6.72
C LYS A 52 -8.79 0.37 -5.90
N ARG A 53 -9.84 -0.34 -6.31
CA ARG A 53 -11.08 -0.47 -5.52
C ARG A 53 -10.85 -1.21 -4.22
N GLU A 54 -10.15 -2.35 -4.25
CA GLU A 54 -9.83 -3.13 -3.05
C GLU A 54 -8.97 -2.33 -2.06
N ILE A 55 -8.00 -1.54 -2.55
CA ILE A 55 -7.20 -0.63 -1.72
C ILE A 55 -8.08 0.49 -1.15
N THR A 56 -9.00 1.04 -1.94
CA THR A 56 -9.95 2.07 -1.46
C THR A 56 -10.85 1.52 -0.35
N ASP A 57 -11.32 0.28 -0.50
CA ASP A 57 -12.12 -0.38 0.54
C ASP A 57 -11.27 -0.68 1.78
N LEU A 58 -10.00 -1.07 1.62
CA LEU A 58 -9.05 -1.21 2.73
C LEU A 58 -8.87 0.12 3.50
N LEU A 59 -8.65 1.23 2.79
CA LEU A 59 -8.50 2.57 3.38
C LEU A 59 -9.68 2.96 4.28
N ARG A 60 -10.91 2.55 3.91
CA ARG A 60 -12.13 2.85 4.67
C ARG A 60 -12.27 2.05 5.96
N LEU A 61 -11.55 0.93 6.08
CA LEU A 61 -11.54 0.07 7.25
C LEU A 61 -10.43 0.44 8.24
N MET A 62 -9.48 1.28 7.83
CA MET A 62 -8.33 1.67 8.66
C MET A 62 -8.72 2.72 9.69
N GLU A 63 -8.31 2.51 10.94
CA GLU A 63 -8.59 3.42 12.06
C GLU A 63 -7.31 3.68 12.86
N GLY A 64 -6.59 4.75 12.48
CA GLY A 64 -5.36 5.15 13.19
C GLY A 64 -4.09 4.45 12.70
N ASP A 65 -4.19 3.66 11.63
CA ASP A 65 -3.08 3.07 10.90
C ASP A 65 -2.49 4.05 9.88
N ARG A 66 -1.18 3.95 9.59
CA ARG A 66 -0.55 4.72 8.51
C ARG A 66 -0.51 3.88 7.24
N ILE A 67 -0.77 4.51 6.10
CA ILE A 67 -0.68 3.85 4.79
C ILE A 67 0.33 4.56 3.89
N GLY A 68 1.13 3.78 3.18
CA GLY A 68 1.96 4.22 2.06
C GLY A 68 1.64 3.41 0.81
N LEU A 69 1.91 3.99 -0.36
CA LEU A 69 1.69 3.37 -1.65
C LEU A 69 3.01 3.29 -2.42
N VAL A 70 3.31 2.11 -2.94
CA VAL A 70 4.42 1.85 -3.85
C VAL A 70 3.82 1.34 -5.16
N ALA A 71 4.19 1.96 -6.27
CA ALA A 71 3.88 1.44 -7.60
C ALA A 71 5.09 0.69 -8.14
N PHE A 72 4.87 -0.45 -8.80
CA PHE A 72 5.95 -1.19 -9.43
C PHE A 72 5.56 -1.86 -10.75
N ALA A 73 6.53 -1.92 -11.66
CA ALA A 73 6.52 -2.70 -12.89
C ALA A 73 7.95 -3.22 -13.07
N GLY A 74 8.68 -2.86 -14.12
CA GLY A 74 10.09 -3.22 -14.28
C GLY A 74 11.04 -2.54 -13.28
N THR A 75 10.56 -1.51 -12.58
CA THR A 75 11.19 -0.85 -11.42
C THR A 75 10.11 -0.50 -10.39
N ALA A 76 10.49 -0.05 -9.18
CA ALA A 76 9.55 0.29 -8.12
C ALA A 76 9.86 1.64 -7.46
N PHE A 77 8.81 2.40 -7.09
CA PHE A 77 8.95 3.69 -6.41
C PHE A 77 7.79 3.98 -5.45
N VAL A 78 8.07 4.81 -4.45
CA VAL A 78 7.07 5.29 -3.49
C VAL A 78 6.22 6.37 -4.15
N GLU A 79 4.96 6.06 -4.40
CA GLU A 79 3.97 7.00 -4.94
C GLU A 79 3.35 7.84 -3.84
N CYS A 80 3.08 7.23 -2.68
CA CYS A 80 2.57 7.91 -1.50
C CYS A 80 3.42 7.52 -0.28
N PRO A 81 4.12 8.47 0.35
CA PRO A 81 4.77 8.23 1.63
C PRO A 81 3.77 7.81 2.71
N LEU A 82 4.25 7.18 3.79
CA LEU A 82 3.41 6.79 4.92
C LEU A 82 2.66 7.99 5.50
N THR A 83 1.33 7.92 5.51
CA THR A 83 0.45 8.99 5.98
C THR A 83 -0.73 8.48 6.78
N LEU A 84 -1.26 9.32 7.67
CA LEU A 84 -2.56 9.13 8.33
C LEU A 84 -3.71 9.81 7.54
N ASP A 85 -3.36 10.56 6.50
CA ASP A 85 -4.34 11.23 5.64
C ASP A 85 -4.81 10.27 4.54
N TYR A 86 -5.88 9.54 4.82
CA TYR A 86 -6.48 8.60 3.88
C TYR A 86 -7.03 9.30 2.64
N GLY A 87 -7.47 10.55 2.74
CA GLY A 87 -7.94 11.32 1.58
C GLY A 87 -6.79 11.65 0.63
N ALA A 88 -5.61 12.00 1.15
CA ALA A 88 -4.40 12.14 0.34
C ALA A 88 -4.00 10.81 -0.30
N ALA A 89 -4.03 9.70 0.45
CA ALA A 89 -3.73 8.37 -0.08
C ALA A 89 -4.69 7.97 -1.22
N GLU A 90 -6.00 8.27 -1.12
CA GLU A 90 -6.97 8.04 -2.19
C GLU A 90 -6.64 8.87 -3.45
N ILE A 91 -6.18 10.12 -3.31
CA ILE A 91 -5.77 10.95 -4.45
C ILE A 91 -4.56 10.35 -5.17
N PHE A 92 -3.52 9.96 -4.42
CA PHE A 92 -2.33 9.31 -4.99
C PHE A 92 -2.68 7.97 -5.64
N LEU A 93 -3.50 7.16 -4.99
CA LEU A 93 -4.02 5.92 -5.57
C LEU A 93 -4.74 6.20 -6.89
N GLY A 94 -5.59 7.22 -6.93
CA GLY A 94 -6.29 7.68 -8.12
C GLY A 94 -5.37 8.00 -9.30
N ALA A 95 -4.20 8.57 -9.03
CA ALA A 95 -3.20 8.92 -10.04
C ALA A 95 -2.39 7.73 -10.59
N ILE A 96 -2.39 6.57 -9.92
CA ILE A 96 -1.65 5.40 -10.39
C ILE A 96 -2.29 4.81 -11.66
N ASP A 97 -1.48 4.69 -12.71
CA ASP A 97 -1.79 4.01 -13.97
C ASP A 97 -0.58 3.19 -14.46
N THR A 98 -0.74 2.47 -15.59
CA THR A 98 0.31 1.61 -16.17
C THR A 98 1.38 2.37 -16.96
N ASP A 99 1.17 3.65 -17.24
CA ASP A 99 2.13 4.52 -17.94
C ASP A 99 3.07 5.24 -16.96
N LEU A 100 2.73 5.24 -15.67
CA LEU A 100 3.55 5.77 -14.58
C LEU A 100 4.98 5.21 -14.59
N ILE A 101 5.15 3.94 -15.00
CA ILE A 101 6.45 3.25 -15.03
C ILE A 101 6.82 2.88 -16.46
N PRO A 102 7.75 3.62 -17.10
CA PRO A 102 8.15 3.32 -18.48
C PRO A 102 8.86 1.97 -18.63
N VAL A 103 9.52 1.50 -17.57
CA VAL A 103 10.25 0.23 -17.59
C VAL A 103 9.24 -0.91 -17.44
N LYS A 104 9.04 -1.65 -18.53
CA LYS A 104 8.14 -2.80 -18.56
C LYS A 104 8.73 -4.01 -17.83
N GLY A 105 7.85 -4.91 -17.41
CA GLY A 105 8.16 -6.11 -16.63
C GLY A 105 7.61 -6.04 -15.21
N THR A 106 8.02 -6.99 -14.37
CA THR A 106 7.53 -7.14 -12.99
C THR A 106 8.71 -7.41 -12.05
N ALA A 107 9.15 -6.38 -11.32
CA ALA A 107 10.31 -6.38 -10.45
C ALA A 107 9.89 -6.50 -8.98
N LEU A 108 9.38 -7.67 -8.61
CA LEU A 108 8.89 -7.94 -7.25
C LEU A 108 9.93 -7.72 -6.15
N GLY A 109 11.20 -8.08 -6.41
CA GLY A 109 12.29 -7.85 -5.46
C GLY A 109 12.49 -6.36 -5.15
N ASP A 110 12.42 -5.51 -6.17
CA ASP A 110 12.53 -4.06 -6.02
C ASP A 110 11.29 -3.49 -5.32
N ALA A 111 10.10 -3.98 -5.64
CA ALA A 111 8.87 -3.59 -4.95
C ALA A 111 8.96 -3.83 -3.44
N ILE A 112 9.45 -5.00 -3.02
CA ILE A 112 9.64 -5.34 -1.61
C ILE A 112 10.69 -4.44 -0.97
N ARG A 113 11.87 -4.26 -1.59
CA ARG A 113 12.94 -3.42 -1.03
C ARG A 113 12.55 -1.95 -0.94
N THR A 114 11.89 -1.41 -1.96
CA THR A 114 11.34 -0.05 -1.95
C THR A 114 10.30 0.11 -0.85
N SER A 115 9.43 -0.88 -0.66
CA SER A 115 8.45 -0.87 0.43
C SER A 115 9.11 -0.94 1.81
N LEU A 116 10.17 -1.74 1.98
CA LEU A 116 10.95 -1.79 3.21
C LEU A 116 11.61 -0.44 3.52
N ALA A 117 12.15 0.23 2.50
CA ALA A 117 12.76 1.54 2.62
C ALA A 117 11.74 2.66 2.91
N ALA A 118 10.48 2.50 2.51
CA ALA A 118 9.42 3.46 2.76
C ALA A 118 9.00 3.54 4.24
N PHE A 119 9.33 2.53 5.06
CA PHE A 119 9.10 2.61 6.51
C PHE A 119 10.10 3.57 7.17
N GLU A 120 9.64 4.76 7.53
CA GLU A 120 10.45 5.74 8.25
C GLU A 120 10.54 5.47 9.77
N GLY A 121 11.66 5.89 10.37
CA GLY A 121 11.80 6.04 11.82
C GLY A 121 12.01 4.76 12.64
N ALA A 122 12.06 4.94 13.96
CA ALA A 122 12.23 3.85 14.92
C ALA A 122 11.14 2.77 14.76
N ALA A 123 11.50 1.51 15.00
CA ALA A 123 10.62 0.37 14.81
C ALA A 123 9.28 0.56 15.55
N GLN A 124 8.21 0.75 14.77
CA GLN A 124 6.86 0.58 15.29
C GLN A 124 6.58 -0.91 15.52
N PRO A 125 5.74 -1.28 16.51
CA PRO A 125 5.54 -2.68 16.88
C PRO A 125 4.85 -3.52 15.79
N SER A 126 4.24 -2.91 14.77
CA SER A 126 3.57 -3.64 13.69
C SER A 126 3.71 -2.95 12.35
N ARG A 127 4.40 -3.63 11.41
CA ARG A 127 4.60 -3.21 10.02
C ARG A 127 4.18 -4.31 9.06
N ALA A 128 3.52 -3.94 7.97
CA ALA A 128 3.07 -4.86 6.94
C ALA A 128 3.26 -4.32 5.52
N ILE A 129 3.70 -5.18 4.61
CA ILE A 129 3.67 -4.93 3.17
C ILE A 129 2.53 -5.75 2.59
N VAL A 130 1.65 -5.12 1.82
CA VAL A 130 0.61 -5.79 1.02
C VAL A 130 1.00 -5.68 -0.44
N LEU A 131 1.41 -6.79 -1.04
CA LEU A 131 1.76 -6.88 -2.45
C LEU A 131 0.54 -7.30 -3.25
N ILE A 132 0.18 -6.54 -4.28
CA ILE A 132 -0.93 -6.82 -5.19
C ILE A 132 -0.39 -6.94 -6.61
N THR A 133 -0.50 -8.12 -7.22
CA THR A 133 0.07 -8.45 -8.54
C THR A 133 -0.71 -9.59 -9.18
N ASP A 134 -0.59 -9.80 -10.49
CA ASP A 134 -1.09 -11.00 -11.17
C ASP A 134 -0.06 -12.15 -11.22
N GLY A 135 1.12 -11.97 -10.61
CA GLY A 135 2.05 -13.05 -10.30
C GLY A 135 2.96 -13.48 -11.45
N GLU A 136 3.05 -12.70 -12.53
CA GLU A 136 4.01 -12.92 -13.61
C GLU A 136 5.43 -12.48 -13.20
N ASP A 137 6.03 -13.18 -12.24
CA ASP A 137 7.40 -12.93 -11.80
C ASP A 137 8.40 -13.34 -12.90
N HIS A 138 9.22 -12.38 -13.33
CA HIS A 138 10.29 -12.58 -14.31
C HIS A 138 11.69 -12.61 -13.69
N GLY A 139 11.84 -12.56 -12.35
CA GLY A 139 13.16 -12.50 -11.70
C GLY A 139 13.21 -13.19 -10.35
N GLY A 140 14.07 -14.21 -10.21
CA GLY A 140 14.29 -15.00 -8.98
C GLY A 140 14.88 -14.25 -7.77
N ASP A 141 14.60 -12.96 -7.63
CA ASP A 141 15.02 -12.06 -6.56
C ASP A 141 13.91 -11.77 -5.53
N ALA A 142 12.63 -12.02 -5.86
CA ALA A 142 11.51 -11.77 -4.96
C ALA A 142 11.62 -12.51 -3.61
N VAL A 143 12.01 -13.78 -3.65
CA VAL A 143 12.19 -14.62 -2.45
C VAL A 143 13.33 -14.11 -1.57
N LYS A 144 14.41 -13.60 -2.19
CA LYS A 144 15.55 -13.03 -1.45
C LYS A 144 15.15 -11.74 -0.76
N ALA A 145 14.49 -10.83 -1.49
CA ALA A 145 13.98 -9.59 -0.92
C ALA A 145 12.96 -9.86 0.21
N ALA A 146 12.08 -10.85 0.04
CA ALA A 146 11.14 -11.26 1.09
C ALA A 146 11.83 -11.77 2.36
N ALA A 147 13.01 -12.38 2.24
CA ALA A 147 13.81 -12.80 3.39
C ALA A 147 14.36 -11.62 4.20
N GLU A 148 14.56 -10.45 3.57
CA GLU A 148 15.01 -9.21 4.23
C GLU A 148 13.93 -8.60 5.13
N ALA A 149 12.64 -8.89 4.88
CA ALA A 149 11.53 -8.33 5.67
C ALA A 149 11.44 -8.91 7.10
N ARG A 150 11.81 -10.17 7.29
CA ARG A 150 11.79 -10.84 8.61
C ARG A 150 12.64 -10.13 9.67
N PRO A 151 13.96 -9.89 9.45
CA PRO A 151 14.77 -9.17 10.43
C PRO A 151 14.34 -7.71 10.62
N ALA A 152 13.64 -7.12 9.65
CA ALA A 152 13.06 -5.78 9.76
C ALA A 152 11.73 -5.74 10.55
N GLY A 153 11.22 -6.89 11.02
CA GLY A 153 9.94 -6.98 11.75
C GLY A 153 8.72 -6.72 10.86
N VAL A 154 8.86 -6.86 9.54
CA VAL A 154 7.81 -6.57 8.56
C VAL A 154 7.19 -7.88 8.08
N ARG A 155 5.85 -7.95 8.09
CA ARG A 155 5.09 -9.06 7.50
C ARG A 155 4.75 -8.74 6.05
N ILE A 156 4.91 -9.69 5.14
CA ILE A 156 4.50 -9.54 3.74
C ILE A 156 3.24 -10.38 3.51
N PHE A 157 2.19 -9.75 2.97
CA PHE A 157 0.98 -10.38 2.47
C PHE A 157 0.96 -10.22 0.95
N ALA A 158 0.75 -11.31 0.22
CA ALA A 158 0.63 -11.27 -1.23
C ALA A 158 -0.81 -11.59 -1.65
N ILE A 159 -1.38 -10.73 -2.49
CA ILE A 159 -2.72 -10.84 -3.07
C ILE A 159 -2.53 -10.99 -4.58
N GLY A 160 -2.93 -12.15 -5.08
CA GLY A 160 -2.91 -12.46 -6.50
C GLY A 160 -4.21 -12.05 -7.19
N ILE A 161 -4.14 -11.24 -8.23
CA ILE A 161 -5.29 -10.96 -9.11
C ILE A 161 -5.26 -11.97 -10.25
N VAL A 162 -5.90 -13.12 -10.04
CA VAL A 162 -5.78 -14.29 -10.93
C VAL A 162 -6.79 -14.23 -12.08
N ARG A 163 -6.43 -14.81 -13.22
CA ARG A 163 -7.34 -15.14 -14.32
C ARG A 163 -8.13 -16.40 -14.00
N ASP A 164 -9.45 -16.38 -14.17
CA ASP A 164 -10.21 -17.63 -14.34
C ASP A 164 -10.12 -18.18 -15.78
N GLU A 165 -9.83 -17.35 -16.80
CA GLU A 165 -9.59 -17.81 -18.18
C GLU A 165 -8.82 -16.76 -19.00
N GLY A 166 -7.98 -17.20 -19.95
CA GLY A 166 -6.99 -16.39 -20.66
C GLY A 166 -7.58 -15.25 -21.51
N ALA A 167 -7.66 -14.05 -20.96
CA ALA A 167 -7.96 -12.83 -21.71
C ALA A 167 -6.69 -12.26 -22.41
N PRO A 168 -6.77 -11.83 -23.69
CA PRO A 168 -5.62 -11.27 -24.39
C PRO A 168 -5.21 -9.91 -23.79
N ILE A 169 -3.90 -9.65 -23.72
CA ILE A 169 -3.37 -8.32 -23.40
C ILE A 169 -3.68 -7.40 -24.59
N PRO A 170 -4.33 -6.24 -24.41
CA PRO A 170 -4.58 -5.30 -25.49
C PRO A 170 -3.25 -4.85 -26.12
N ALA A 171 -3.12 -4.99 -27.44
CA ALA A 171 -1.99 -4.45 -28.17
C ALA A 171 -2.22 -2.95 -28.50
N PRO A 172 -1.16 -2.13 -28.60
CA PRO A 172 -1.26 -0.71 -28.96
C PRO A 172 -1.80 -0.46 -30.38
#